data_AF-A0A485D2C8-F1
#
_entry.id   AF-A0A485D2C8-F1
#
_cell.length_a   1.000
_cell.length_b   1.000
_cell.length_c   1.000
_cell.angle_alpha   90.00
_cell.angle_beta   90.00
_cell.angle_gamma   90.00
#
_symmetry.space_group_name_H-M   'P 1'
#
loop_
_entity.id
_entity.type
_entity.pdbx_description
1 polymer ?
#
loop_
_entity_poly.entity_id
_entity_poly.type
_entity_poly.pdbx_seq_one_letter_code
_entity_poly.pdbx_strand_id
1 'polypeptide(L)'
;MLTLEQVRQFLYYEARLLDDRQWDEWLTCYSPKVVFWMPAWGDDDKLTRDPQREISLIYYPNREGLEDRVYRIKNGTFWRQYAGAAHHPHD
;
A
#
# COMPACT_ATOMS: atom_id res chain seq x y z
N MET A 1 26.85 -11.37 3.64
CA MET A 1 25.99 -11.77 2.50
C MET A 1 24.75 -12.42 3.07
N LEU A 2 23.55 -12.13 2.56
CA LEU A 2 22.33 -12.83 2.98
C LEU A 2 22.27 -14.21 2.31
N THR A 3 21.82 -15.22 3.04
CA THR A 3 21.55 -16.55 2.49
C THR A 3 20.12 -16.64 1.95
N LEU A 4 19.86 -17.61 1.06
CA LEU A 4 18.50 -17.88 0.58
C LEU A 4 17.53 -18.16 1.75
N GLU A 5 18.01 -18.86 2.79
CA GLU A 5 17.20 -19.13 3.97
C GLU A 5 16.80 -17.84 4.70
N GLN A 6 17.75 -16.91 4.88
CA GLN A 6 17.47 -15.63 5.53
C GLN A 6 16.45 -14.80 4.74
N VAL A 7 16.57 -14.78 3.40
CA VAL A 7 15.61 -14.08 2.53
C VAL A 7 14.22 -14.73 2.62
N ARG A 8 14.16 -16.06 2.62
CA ARG A 8 12.90 -16.81 2.73
C ARG A 8 12.21 -16.55 4.06
N GLN A 9 12.95 -16.57 5.17
CA GLN A 9 12.41 -16.27 6.49
C GLN A 9 11.88 -14.83 6.58
N PHE A 10 12.58 -13.87 5.97
CA PHE A 10 12.10 -12.49 5.89
C PHE A 10 10.77 -12.38 5.14
N LEU A 11 10.63 -13.03 3.97
CA LEU A 11 9.38 -13.02 3.21
C LEU A 11 8.22 -13.69 3.97
N TYR A 12 8.49 -14.77 4.71
CA TYR A 12 7.48 -15.40 5.56
C TYR A 12 7.05 -14.51 6.71
N TYR A 13 8.00 -13.81 7.33
CA TYR A 13 7.71 -12.84 8.37
C TYR A 13 6.82 -11.71 7.84
N GLU A 14 7.20 -11.10 6.71
CA GLU A 14 6.41 -10.05 6.06
C GLU A 14 4.97 -10.51 5.74
N ALA A 15 4.82 -11.70 5.16
CA ALA A 15 3.51 -12.27 4.81
C ALA A 15 2.64 -12.51 6.05
N ARG A 16 3.22 -13.00 7.15
CA ARG A 16 2.50 -13.18 8.42
C ARG A 16 1.98 -11.87 8.99
N LEU A 17 2.79 -10.80 8.95
CA LEU A 17 2.35 -9.48 9.42
C LEU A 17 1.15 -8.97 8.59
N LEU A 18 1.16 -9.19 7.28
CA LEU A 18 0.04 -8.85 6.40
C LEU A 18 -1.22 -9.64 6.73
N ASP A 19 -1.11 -10.96 6.88
CA ASP A 19 -2.22 -11.85 7.20
C ASP A 19 -2.87 -11.48 8.55
N ASP A 20 -2.03 -11.19 9.55
CA ASP A 20 -2.45 -10.81 10.90
C ASP A 20 -2.83 -9.32 11.02
N ARG A 21 -2.78 -8.54 9.92
CA ARG A 21 -3.08 -7.11 9.87
C ARG A 21 -2.21 -6.26 10.82
N GLN A 22 -0.98 -6.68 11.08
CA GLN A 22 0.01 -5.96 11.86
C GLN A 22 0.69 -4.90 10.99
N TRP A 23 -0.06 -3.84 10.67
CA TRP A 23 0.34 -2.87 9.65
C TRP A 23 1.57 -2.05 10.00
N ASP A 24 1.70 -1.67 11.28
CA ASP A 24 2.78 -0.80 11.73
C ASP A 24 4.11 -1.55 11.68
N GLU A 25 4.13 -2.80 12.14
CA GLU A 25 5.27 -3.71 12.01
C GLU A 25 5.56 -4.03 10.54
N TRP A 26 4.53 -4.26 9.72
CA TRP A 26 4.71 -4.55 8.29
C TRP A 26 5.40 -3.39 7.56
N LEU A 27 5.07 -2.13 7.87
CA LEU A 27 5.75 -0.96 7.30
C LEU A 27 7.25 -0.91 7.65
N THR A 28 7.67 -1.50 8.76
CA THR A 28 9.10 -1.57 9.12
C THR A 28 9.92 -2.48 8.23
N CYS A 29 9.27 -3.41 7.49
CA CYS A 29 9.93 -4.25 6.49
C CYS A 29 10.46 -3.44 5.29
N TYR A 30 9.98 -2.20 5.14
CA TYR A 30 10.28 -1.35 4.00
C TYR A 30 11.25 -0.22 4.35
N SER A 31 12.24 -0.03 3.49
CA SER A 31 13.10 1.15 3.50
C SER A 31 12.27 2.42 3.28
N PRO A 32 12.59 3.55 3.92
CA PRO A 32 11.95 4.84 3.63
C PRO A 32 12.01 5.24 2.15
N LYS A 33 13.01 4.73 1.41
CA LYS A 33 13.23 5.00 -0.02
C LYS A 33 12.66 3.93 -0.96
N VAL A 34 11.83 3.00 -0.46
CA VAL A 34 11.27 1.93 -1.30
C VAL A 34 10.36 2.52 -2.39
N VAL A 35 10.50 2.03 -3.62
CA VAL A 35 9.47 2.22 -4.64
C VAL A 35 8.53 1.01 -4.57
N PHE A 36 7.27 1.25 -4.25
CA PHE A 36 6.25 0.21 -4.23
C PHE A 36 5.39 0.33 -5.48
N TRP A 37 5.50 -0.65 -6.38
CA TRP A 37 4.89 -0.57 -7.70
C TRP A 37 4.22 -1.88 -8.09
N MET A 38 2.95 -1.77 -8.48
CA MET A 38 2.15 -2.82 -9.09
C MET A 38 1.70 -2.34 -10.48
N PRO A 39 2.29 -2.85 -11.56
CA PRO A 39 1.92 -2.47 -12.92
C PRO A 39 0.49 -2.92 -13.24
N ALA A 40 -0.16 -2.18 -14.14
CA ALA A 40 -1.42 -2.60 -14.73
C ALA A 40 -1.17 -3.42 -16.01
N TRP A 41 -2.19 -4.15 -16.45
CA TRP A 41 -2.21 -4.71 -17.80
C TRP A 41 -2.54 -3.58 -18.78
N GLY A 42 -1.72 -3.43 -19.82
CA GLY A 42 -2.00 -2.57 -20.96
C GLY A 42 -2.87 -3.27 -22.02
N ASP A 43 -3.30 -2.49 -23.02
CA ASP A 43 -4.22 -2.94 -24.07
C ASP A 43 -3.68 -4.08 -24.96
N ASP A 44 -2.36 -4.33 -24.92
CA ASP A 44 -1.68 -5.37 -25.70
C ASP A 44 -1.35 -6.63 -24.87
N ASP A 45 -2.05 -6.83 -23.75
CA ASP A 45 -1.81 -7.90 -22.76
C ASP A 45 -0.39 -7.89 -22.17
N LYS A 46 0.32 -6.75 -22.23
CA LYS A 46 1.61 -6.58 -21.56
C LYS A 46 1.47 -5.75 -20.29
N LEU A 47 2.28 -6.08 -19.29
CA LEU A 47 2.40 -5.25 -18.09
C LEU A 47 3.04 -3.90 -18.43
N THR A 48 2.56 -2.85 -17.77
CA THR A 48 3.15 -1.52 -17.89
C THR A 48 4.60 -1.52 -17.40
N ARG A 49 5.46 -0.79 -18.12
CA ARG A 49 6.93 -0.81 -17.91
C ARG A 49 7.48 0.48 -17.34
N ASP A 50 6.72 1.57 -17.44
CA ASP A 50 7.10 2.88 -16.91
C ASP A 50 5.95 3.48 -16.08
N PRO A 51 6.05 3.51 -14.74
CA PRO A 51 5.01 4.08 -13.90
C PRO A 51 4.85 5.60 -14.06
N GLN A 52 5.80 6.30 -14.69
CA GLN A 52 5.71 7.74 -14.95
C GLN A 52 4.98 8.06 -16.26
N ARG A 53 4.85 7.10 -17.16
CA ARG A 53 4.24 7.28 -18.48
C ARG A 53 2.98 6.45 -18.69
N GLU A 54 2.81 5.39 -17.90
CA GLU A 54 1.78 4.39 -18.06
C GLU A 54 1.00 4.21 -16.75
N ILE A 55 -0.29 3.91 -16.86
CA ILE A 55 -1.17 3.73 -15.70
C ILE A 55 -0.70 2.50 -14.89
N SER A 56 -0.71 2.63 -13.56
CA SER A 56 -0.36 1.55 -12.63
C SER A 56 -1.53 1.28 -11.67
N LEU A 57 -1.66 0.02 -11.20
CA LEU A 57 -2.66 -0.32 -10.18
C LEU A 57 -2.27 0.27 -8.82
N ILE A 58 -0.98 0.26 -8.50
CA ILE A 58 -0.40 0.90 -7.32
C ILE A 58 0.93 1.49 -7.72
N TYR A 59 1.18 2.74 -7.37
CA TYR A 59 2.51 3.33 -7.46
C TYR A 59 2.76 4.30 -6.31
N TYR A 60 3.80 4.03 -5.53
CA TYR A 60 4.32 4.91 -4.49
C TYR A 60 5.83 5.09 -4.69
N PRO A 61 6.33 6.32 -4.86
CA PRO A 61 7.74 6.57 -5.12
C PRO A 61 8.63 6.43 -3.88
N ASN A 62 8.02 6.40 -2.69
CA ASN A 62 8.66 6.23 -1.39
C ASN A 62 7.69 5.52 -0.42
N ARG A 63 8.13 5.28 0.81
CA ARG A 63 7.30 4.58 1.82
C ARG A 63 6.10 5.41 2.31
N GLU A 64 6.11 6.73 2.19
CA GLU A 64 5.01 7.60 2.66
C GLU A 64 3.67 7.22 2.02
N GLY A 65 3.68 6.81 0.74
CA GLY A 65 2.47 6.35 0.06
C GLY A 65 1.89 5.02 0.63
N LEU A 66 2.75 4.14 1.16
CA LEU A 66 2.31 2.94 1.89
C LEU A 66 1.75 3.31 3.27
N GLU A 67 2.40 4.26 3.96
CA GLU A 67 1.95 4.77 5.27
C GLU A 67 0.54 5.39 5.15
N ASP A 68 0.29 6.22 4.13
CA ASP A 68 -1.03 6.78 3.84
C ASP A 68 -2.08 5.69 3.52
N ARG A 69 -1.67 4.65 2.79
CA ARG A 69 -2.56 3.52 2.48
C ARG A 69 -2.93 2.76 3.75
N VAL A 70 -1.96 2.45 4.60
CA VAL A 70 -2.17 1.80 5.90
C VAL A 70 -3.06 2.67 6.80
N TYR A 71 -2.81 3.98 6.85
CA TYR A 71 -3.65 4.92 7.58
C TYR A 71 -5.11 4.84 7.13
N ARG A 72 -5.38 4.83 5.82
CA ARG A 72 -6.75 4.69 5.29
C ARG A 72 -7.39 3.34 5.60
N ILE A 73 -6.62 2.25 5.63
CA ILE A 73 -7.12 0.91 6.01
C ILE A 73 -7.50 0.90 7.49
N LYS A 74 -6.63 1.43 8.37
CA LYS A 74 -6.86 1.51 9.82
C LYS A 74 -8.05 2.43 10.14
N ASN A 75 -8.14 3.54 9.42
CA ASN A 75 -9.12 4.61 9.65
C ASN A 75 -10.26 4.60 8.64
N GLY A 76 -10.53 3.47 7.96
CA GLY A 76 -11.61 3.34 6.97
C GLY A 76 -13.01 3.64 7.51
N THR A 77 -13.16 3.86 8.82
CA THR A 77 -14.34 4.41 9.49
C THR A 77 -14.40 5.94 9.57
N PHE A 78 -13.42 6.69 9.04
CA PHE A 78 -13.43 8.15 9.07
C PHE A 78 -14.71 8.70 8.44
N TRP A 79 -15.22 8.12 7.35
CA TRP A 79 -16.51 8.54 6.77
C TRP A 79 -17.72 8.36 7.70
N ARG A 80 -17.69 7.50 8.72
CA ARG A 80 -18.79 7.38 9.70
C ARG A 80 -18.92 8.61 10.61
N GLN A 81 -17.83 9.32 10.91
CA GLN A 81 -17.90 10.52 11.76
C GLN A 81 -18.16 11.82 10.99
N TYR A 82 -17.88 11.86 9.67
CA TYR A 82 -18.17 13.02 8.80
C TYR A 82 -19.51 12.93 8.08
N ALA A 83 -20.17 11.75 8.02
CA ALA A 83 -21.54 11.64 7.51
C ALA A 83 -22.56 12.44 8.34
N GLY A 84 -22.24 12.80 9.59
CA GLY A 84 -23.05 13.68 10.43
C GLY A 84 -22.95 15.18 10.10
N ALA A 85 -21.95 15.61 9.31
CA ALA A 85 -21.72 17.02 9.00
C ALA A 85 -22.36 17.49 7.67
N ALA A 86 -23.02 16.58 6.93
CA ALA A 86 -23.65 16.88 5.64
C ALA A 86 -25.18 17.12 5.74
N HIS A 87 -25.74 17.31 6.95
CA HIS A 87 -27.08 17.89 7.08
C HIS A 87 -26.98 19.40 6.99
N HIS A 88 -26.99 19.92 5.77
CA HIS A 88 -27.32 21.33 5.53
C HIS A 88 -28.84 21.48 5.74
N PRO A 89 -29.32 22.43 6.59
CA PRO A 89 -30.73 22.74 6.65
C PRO A 89 -31.11 23.38 5.30
N HIS A 90 -32.11 22.79 4.66
CA HIS A 90 -32.87 23.45 3.61
C HIS A 90 -33.81 24.44 4.30
N ASP A 91 -33.45 25.72 4.28
CA ASP A 91 -34.41 26.83 4.17
C ASP A 91 -34.47 27.25 2.69
#